data_AF-F1Z600-F1
#
_entry.id   AF-F1Z600-F1
#
_cell.length_a   1.000
_cell.length_b   1.000
_cell.length_c   1.000
_cell.angle_alpha   90.00
_cell.angle_beta   90.00
_cell.angle_gamma   90.00
#
_symmetry.space_group_name_H-M   'P 1'
#
loop_
_entity.id
_entity.type
_entity.pdbx_description
1 polymer ?
#
loop_
_entity_poly.entity_id
_entity_poly.type
_entity_poly.pdbx_seq_one_letter_code
_entity_poly.pdbx_strand_id
1 'polypeptide(L)'
;MVVAALVALLVSTVWYGPLLGRARLEELGPGGLGQRVAPMRTLFLTFVLMLVSSAMIGHMFARVGPATLALKPWLYFMMSGGLAGAFVIPAMWINYTNLRVSTRLALIDAGYWIAAYLSMGLTYFVMAW
;
A
#
# COMPACT_ATOMS: atom_id res chain seq x y z
N MET A 1 6.83 -1.56 13.01
CA MET A 1 7.20 -1.51 11.58
C MET A 1 7.20 -2.87 10.90
N VAL A 2 8.01 -3.86 11.34
CA VAL A 2 8.12 -5.16 10.65
C VAL A 2 6.77 -5.87 10.52
N VAL A 3 6.00 -5.99 11.61
CA VAL A 3 4.67 -6.61 11.60
C VAL A 3 3.74 -5.90 10.60
N ALA A 4 3.67 -4.58 10.63
CA ALA A 4 2.84 -3.79 9.72
C ALA A 4 3.29 -3.94 8.25
N ALA A 5 4.59 -4.06 7.99
CA ALA A 5 5.10 -4.36 6.64
C ALA A 5 4.72 -5.78 6.18
N LEU A 6 4.77 -6.78 7.07
CA LEU A 6 4.32 -8.14 6.77
C LEU A 6 2.81 -8.21 6.50
N VAL A 7 2.01 -7.49 7.28
CA VAL A 7 0.56 -7.37 7.06
C VAL A 7 0.27 -6.73 5.71
N ALA A 8 0.96 -5.63 5.37
CA ALA A 8 0.81 -5.01 4.06
C ALA A 8 1.27 -5.93 2.92
N LEU A 9 2.32 -6.73 3.12
CA LEU A 9 2.79 -7.72 2.14
C LEU A 9 1.72 -8.79 1.92
N LEU A 10 1.10 -9.28 3.00
CA LEU A 10 -0.04 -10.20 2.91
C LEU A 10 -1.18 -9.57 2.10
N VAL A 11 -1.55 -8.31 2.39
CA VAL A 11 -2.55 -7.56 1.61
C VAL A 11 -2.15 -7.51 0.13
N SER A 12 -0.88 -7.24 -0.20
CA SER A 12 -0.40 -7.25 -1.58
C SER A 12 -0.55 -8.60 -2.27
N THR A 13 -0.15 -9.69 -1.61
CA THR A 13 -0.27 -11.04 -2.16
C THR A 13 -1.72 -11.45 -2.39
N VAL A 14 -2.62 -11.08 -1.48
CA VAL A 14 -4.05 -11.38 -1.59
C VAL A 14 -4.71 -10.51 -2.66
N TRP A 15 -4.37 -9.23 -2.72
CA TRP A 15 -4.92 -8.27 -3.68
C TRP A 15 -4.53 -8.62 -5.12
N TYR A 16 -3.22 -8.78 -5.37
CA TYR A 16 -2.70 -9.06 -6.70
C TYR A 16 -2.68 -10.55 -7.08
N GLY A 17 -3.02 -11.43 -6.14
CA GLY A 17 -3.21 -12.86 -6.39
C GLY A 17 -4.71 -13.17 -6.58
N PRO A 18 -5.36 -13.77 -5.57
CA PRO A 18 -6.72 -14.29 -5.72
C PRO A 18 -7.81 -13.24 -5.96
N LEU A 19 -7.68 -12.00 -5.45
CA LEU A 19 -8.76 -11.01 -5.56
C LEU A 19 -8.83 -10.35 -6.95
N LEU A 20 -7.74 -9.72 -7.38
CA LEU A 20 -7.71 -8.87 -8.57
C LEU A 20 -6.55 -9.19 -9.51
N GLY A 21 -5.81 -10.29 -9.27
CA GLY A 21 -4.68 -10.68 -10.12
C GLY A 21 -5.08 -10.91 -11.57
N ARG A 22 -6.21 -11.58 -11.82
CA ARG A 22 -6.72 -11.82 -13.18
C ARG A 22 -7.11 -10.53 -13.88
N ALA A 23 -7.95 -9.71 -13.23
CA ALA A 23 -8.37 -8.41 -13.76
C ALA A 23 -7.17 -7.49 -14.04
N ARG A 24 -6.14 -7.52 -13.18
CA ARG A 24 -4.88 -6.78 -13.41
C ARG A 24 -4.12 -7.29 -14.62
N LEU A 25 -3.99 -8.61 -14.78
CA LEU A 25 -3.25 -9.22 -15.90
C LEU A 25 -3.95 -8.97 -17.25
N GLU A 26 -5.28 -8.95 -17.28
CA GLU A 26 -6.06 -8.59 -18.48
C GLU A 26 -5.69 -7.21 -19.01
N GLU A 27 -5.52 -6.22 -18.12
CA GLU A 27 -5.15 -4.85 -18.49
C GLU A 27 -3.70 -4.72 -18.96
N LEU A 28 -2.82 -5.63 -18.56
CA LEU A 28 -1.42 -5.64 -18.99
C LEU A 28 -1.26 -6.20 -20.42
N GLY A 29 -2.15 -7.09 -20.87
CA GLY A 29 -2.19 -7.60 -22.24
C GLY A 29 -0.96 -8.42 -22.69
N PRO A 30 -1.00 -9.03 -23.90
CA PRO A 30 0.13 -9.73 -24.48
C PRO A 30 1.23 -8.73 -24.89
N GLY A 31 2.37 -8.75 -24.19
CA GLY A 31 3.49 -7.82 -24.40
C GLY A 31 3.58 -6.66 -23.40
N GLY A 32 2.69 -6.59 -22.40
CA GLY A 32 2.71 -5.55 -21.37
C GLY A 32 3.94 -5.54 -20.46
N LEU A 33 3.99 -4.55 -19.55
CA LEU A 33 5.04 -4.33 -18.54
C LEU A 33 5.35 -5.56 -17.64
N GLY A 34 4.61 -6.66 -17.77
CA GLY A 34 4.87 -7.93 -17.09
C GLY A 34 6.11 -8.64 -17.61
N GLN A 35 7.28 -8.21 -17.15
CA GLN A 35 8.48 -9.03 -17.29
C GLN A 35 8.39 -10.25 -16.38
N ARG A 36 8.87 -11.41 -16.86
CA ARG A 36 9.05 -12.62 -16.04
C ARG A 36 10.20 -12.39 -15.04
N VAL A 37 9.89 -11.76 -13.91
CA VAL A 37 10.82 -11.61 -12.79
C VAL A 37 10.62 -12.77 -11.81
N ALA A 38 11.71 -13.24 -11.20
CA ALA A 38 11.65 -14.28 -10.18
C ALA A 38 10.68 -13.88 -9.03
N PRO A 39 9.65 -14.68 -8.71
CA PRO A 39 8.61 -14.32 -7.75
C PRO A 39 9.16 -13.90 -6.37
N MET A 40 10.20 -14.59 -5.89
CA MET A 40 10.84 -14.27 -4.61
C MET A 40 11.54 -12.91 -4.61
N ARG A 41 12.12 -12.49 -5.74
CA ARG A 41 12.73 -11.16 -5.86
C ARG A 41 11.67 -10.08 -5.76
N THR A 42 10.53 -10.27 -6.42
CA THR A 42 9.40 -9.33 -6.36
C THR A 42 8.87 -9.21 -4.93
N LEU A 43 8.59 -10.34 -4.27
CA LEU A 43 8.11 -10.34 -2.88
C LEU A 43 9.11 -9.66 -1.92
N PHE A 44 10.40 -9.95 -2.06
CA PHE A 44 11.43 -9.33 -1.23
C PHE A 44 11.49 -7.81 -1.44
N LEU A 45 11.49 -7.35 -2.68
CA LEU A 45 11.52 -5.91 -2.97
C LEU A 45 10.25 -5.21 -2.48
N THR A 46 9.08 -5.82 -2.69
CA THR A 46 7.81 -5.31 -2.15
C THR A 46 7.88 -5.18 -0.63
N PHE A 47 8.38 -6.20 0.07
CA PHE A 47 8.54 -6.17 1.51
C PHE A 47 9.49 -5.05 1.98
N VAL A 48 10.65 -4.90 1.33
CA VAL A 48 11.62 -3.85 1.69
C VAL A 48 11.01 -2.46 1.49
N LEU A 49 10.31 -2.21 0.38
CA LEU A 49 9.66 -0.93 0.13
C LEU A 49 8.52 -0.67 1.13
N MET A 50 7.73 -1.70 1.48
CA MET A 50 6.73 -1.59 2.52
C MET A 50 7.32 -1.34 3.90
N LEU A 51 8.49 -1.89 4.20
CA LEU A 51 9.19 -1.65 5.44
C LEU A 51 9.58 -0.17 5.56
N VAL A 52 10.03 0.45 4.47
CA VAL A 52 10.31 1.89 4.40
C VAL A 52 9.03 2.70 4.68
N SER A 53 7.93 2.41 3.96
CA SER A 53 6.64 3.10 4.20
C SER A 53 6.15 2.91 5.63
N SER A 54 6.22 1.68 6.16
CA SER A 54 5.80 1.34 7.52
C SER A 54 6.64 2.02 8.58
N ALA A 55 7.95 2.17 8.36
CA ALA A 55 8.85 2.89 9.25
C ALA A 55 8.50 4.38 9.29
N MET A 56 8.23 5.01 8.15
CA MET A 56 7.81 6.42 8.09
C MET A 56 6.45 6.65 8.74
N ILE A 57 5.46 5.78 8.49
CA ILE A 57 4.15 5.84 9.15
C ILE A 57 4.32 5.71 10.67
N GLY A 58 5.12 4.74 11.13
CA GLY A 58 5.43 4.57 12.54
C GLY A 58 6.14 5.79 13.14
N HIS A 59 7.07 6.40 12.41
CA HIS A 59 7.73 7.64 12.80
C HIS A 59 6.71 8.78 12.98
N MET A 60 5.76 8.95 12.05
CA MET A 60 4.70 9.97 12.17
C MET A 60 3.83 9.77 13.41
N PHE A 61 3.44 8.52 13.73
CA PHE A 61 2.72 8.23 14.97
C PHE A 61 3.55 8.54 16.21
N ALA A 62 4.83 8.18 16.22
CA ALA A 62 5.74 8.52 17.31
C ALA A 62 5.89 10.04 17.50
N ARG A 63 5.86 10.82 16.41
CA ARG A 63 5.89 12.30 16.46
C ARG A 63 4.60 12.91 17.00
N VAL A 64 3.45 12.29 16.74
CA VAL A 64 2.15 12.70 17.33
C VAL A 64 2.07 12.36 18.82
N GLY A 65 2.68 11.24 19.21
CA GLY A 65 2.82 10.79 20.58
C GLY A 65 1.63 9.97 21.11
N PRO A 66 1.87 9.04 22.05
CA PRO A 66 0.88 8.07 22.51
C PRO A 66 -0.31 8.72 23.22
N ALA A 67 -0.10 9.78 24.01
CA ALA A 67 -1.18 10.48 24.71
C ALA A 67 -2.22 11.07 23.74
N THR A 68 -1.76 11.69 22.65
CA THR A 68 -2.63 12.24 21.61
C THR A 68 -3.37 11.14 20.86
N LEU A 69 -2.67 10.05 20.51
CA LEU A 69 -3.25 8.92 19.77
C LEU A 69 -4.30 8.15 20.59
N ALA A 70 -4.13 8.07 21.91
CA ALA A 70 -5.13 7.51 22.82
C ALA A 70 -6.43 8.34 22.84
N LEU A 71 -6.31 9.67 22.83
CA LEU A 71 -7.46 10.58 22.76
C LEU A 71 -8.09 10.66 21.36
N LYS A 72 -7.32 10.37 20.31
CA LYS A 72 -7.71 10.55 18.91
C LYS A 72 -7.32 9.32 18.05
N PRO A 73 -7.92 8.14 18.30
CA PRO A 73 -7.53 6.91 17.61
C PRO A 73 -7.81 6.94 16.10
N TRP A 74 -8.72 7.80 15.62
CA TRP A 74 -8.94 7.98 14.18
C TRP A 74 -7.70 8.51 13.44
N LEU A 75 -6.73 9.10 14.15
CA LEU A 75 -5.48 9.57 13.54
C LEU A 75 -4.65 8.43 12.92
N TYR A 76 -4.73 7.20 13.44
CA TYR A 76 -4.06 6.06 12.82
C TYR A 76 -4.50 5.87 11.37
N PHE A 77 -5.81 5.88 11.14
CA PHE A 77 -6.41 5.68 9.82
C PHE A 77 -6.35 6.95 8.96
N MET A 78 -6.56 8.12 9.57
CA MET A 78 -6.48 9.40 8.85
C MET A 78 -5.09 9.65 8.29
N MET A 79 -4.03 9.41 9.07
CA MET A 79 -2.66 9.66 8.62
C MET A 79 -2.22 8.59 7.61
N SER A 80 -2.45 7.30 7.88
CA SER A 80 -2.02 6.25 6.96
C SER A 80 -2.84 6.24 5.67
N GLY A 81 -4.18 6.30 5.77
CA GLY A 81 -5.07 6.42 4.62
C GLY A 81 -4.89 7.75 3.87
N GLY A 82 -4.66 8.85 4.60
CA GLY A 82 -4.38 10.16 4.01
C GLY A 82 -3.10 10.18 3.19
N LEU A 83 -2.03 9.49 3.61
CA LEU A 83 -0.83 9.33 2.78
C LEU A 83 -1.13 8.60 1.47
N ALA A 84 -1.92 7.53 1.52
CA ALA A 84 -2.32 6.81 0.31
C ALA A 84 -3.18 7.69 -0.61
N GLY A 85 -4.25 8.28 -0.07
CA GLY A 85 -5.24 9.03 -0.84
C GLY A 85 -4.76 10.38 -1.36
N ALA A 86 -3.93 11.11 -0.59
CA ALA A 86 -3.53 12.47 -0.94
C ALA A 86 -2.14 12.55 -1.61
N PHE A 87 -1.29 11.53 -1.45
CA PHE A 87 0.07 11.55 -2.02
C PHE A 87 0.29 10.42 -3.01
N VAL A 88 0.14 9.16 -2.58
CA VAL A 88 0.51 8.00 -3.41
C VAL A 88 -0.41 7.88 -4.63
N ILE A 89 -1.73 7.92 -4.42
CA ILE A 89 -2.71 7.75 -5.49
C ILE A 89 -2.61 8.88 -6.52
N PRO A 90 -2.57 10.18 -6.17
CA PRO A 90 -2.44 11.25 -7.15
C PRO A 90 -1.14 11.14 -7.96
N ALA A 91 0.00 10.88 -7.30
CA ALA A 91 1.28 10.72 -7.98
C ALA A 91 1.27 9.54 -8.97
N MET A 92 0.73 8.40 -8.54
CA MET A 92 0.57 7.23 -9.40
C MET A 92 -0.38 7.51 -10.57
N TRP A 93 -1.52 8.15 -10.31
CA TRP A 93 -2.52 8.47 -11.33
C TRP A 93 -1.98 9.42 -12.39
N ILE A 94 -1.20 10.43 -11.99
CA ILE A 94 -0.49 11.32 -12.91
C ILE A 94 0.45 10.50 -13.81
N ASN A 95 1.25 9.61 -13.22
CA ASN A 95 2.16 8.76 -13.99
C ASN A 95 1.40 7.86 -14.98
N TYR A 96 0.31 7.23 -14.53
CA TYR A 96 -0.50 6.34 -15.36
C TYR A 96 -1.15 7.10 -16.52
N THR A 97 -1.64 8.31 -16.26
CA THR A 97 -2.22 9.19 -17.28
C THR A 97 -1.19 9.56 -18.35
N ASN A 98 0.02 9.95 -17.93
CA ASN A 98 1.09 10.29 -18.87
C ASN A 98 1.59 9.08 -19.67
N LEU A 99 1.61 7.90 -19.04
CA LEU A 99 1.97 6.63 -19.67
C LEU A 99 0.81 6.01 -20.48
N ARG A 100 -0.38 6.63 -20.49
CA ARG A 100 -1.60 6.12 -21.13
C ARG A 100 -1.95 4.69 -20.69
N VAL A 101 -1.66 4.38 -19.42
CA VAL A 101 -2.08 3.14 -18.77
C VAL A 101 -3.58 3.19 -18.51
N SER A 102 -4.24 2.04 -18.56
CA SER A 102 -5.70 1.99 -18.43
C SER A 102 -6.19 2.52 -17.08
N THR A 103 -7.30 3.25 -17.11
CA THR A 103 -7.95 3.76 -15.89
C THR A 103 -8.40 2.63 -14.97
N ARG A 104 -8.78 1.49 -15.55
CA ARG A 104 -9.16 0.29 -14.77
C ARG A 104 -7.98 -0.23 -13.95
N LEU A 105 -6.79 -0.33 -14.54
CA LEU A 105 -5.58 -0.69 -13.81
C LEU A 105 -5.20 0.36 -12.77
N ALA A 106 -5.34 1.65 -13.10
CA ALA A 106 -5.13 2.74 -12.14
C ALA A 106 -6.01 2.61 -10.89
N LEU A 107 -7.29 2.27 -11.06
CA LEU A 107 -8.23 2.07 -9.95
C LEU A 107 -7.91 0.83 -9.11
N ILE A 108 -7.49 -0.28 -9.75
CA ILE A 108 -7.07 -1.50 -9.04
C ILE A 108 -5.88 -1.20 -8.12
N ASP A 109 -4.86 -0.52 -8.65
CA ASP A 109 -3.64 -0.22 -7.89
C ASP A 109 -3.89 0.90 -6.85
N ALA A 110 -4.81 1.83 -7.13
CA ALA A 110 -5.21 2.86 -6.16
C ALA A 110 -5.95 2.25 -4.96
N GLY A 111 -6.89 1.33 -5.21
CA GLY A 111 -7.59 0.59 -4.17
C GLY A 111 -6.62 -0.22 -3.30
N TYR A 112 -5.61 -0.84 -3.93
CA TYR A 112 -4.54 -1.53 -3.21
C TYR A 112 -3.81 -0.61 -2.23
N TRP A 113 -3.38 0.58 -2.66
CA TRP A 113 -2.61 1.48 -1.80
C TRP A 113 -3.42 1.97 -0.60
N ILE A 114 -4.72 2.23 -0.77
CA ILE A 114 -5.63 2.52 0.35
C ILE A 114 -5.66 1.34 1.32
N ALA A 115 -5.93 0.12 0.82
CA ALA A 115 -6.02 -1.07 1.66
C ALA A 115 -4.70 -1.37 2.40
N ALA A 116 -3.56 -1.27 1.71
CA ALA A 116 -2.24 -1.52 2.27
C ALA A 116 -1.92 -0.52 3.39
N TYR A 117 -2.09 0.78 3.18
CA TYR A 117 -1.75 1.77 4.20
C TYR A 117 -2.75 1.81 5.36
N LEU A 118 -4.04 1.56 5.10
CA LEU A 118 -5.01 1.36 6.18
C LEU A 118 -4.65 0.12 7.02
N SER A 119 -4.20 -0.98 6.40
CA SER A 119 -3.75 -2.17 7.14
C SER A 119 -2.53 -1.89 8.03
N MET A 120 -1.60 -1.06 7.58
CA MET A 120 -0.48 -0.61 8.41
C MET A 120 -0.95 0.23 9.59
N GLY A 121 -1.84 1.21 9.34
CA GLY A 121 -2.46 2.03 10.39
C GLY A 121 -3.21 1.18 11.42
N LEU A 122 -4.00 0.22 10.96
CA LEU A 122 -4.69 -0.76 11.81
C LEU A 122 -3.70 -1.58 12.65
N THR A 123 -2.61 -2.04 12.06
CA THR A 123 -1.60 -2.83 12.79
C THR A 123 -0.98 -1.99 13.90
N TYR A 124 -0.61 -0.74 13.63
CA TYR A 124 -0.08 0.15 14.67
C TYR A 124 -1.12 0.51 15.73
N PHE A 125 -2.38 0.69 15.35
CA PHE A 125 -3.47 0.89 16.29
C PHE A 125 -3.60 -0.31 17.22
N VAL A 126 -3.68 -1.54 16.70
CA VAL A 126 -3.83 -2.76 17.50
C VAL A 126 -2.63 -3.00 18.41
N MET A 127 -1.40 -2.73 17.95
CA MET A 127 -0.18 -2.88 18.76
C MET A 127 0.05 -1.75 19.77
N ALA A 128 -0.74 -0.67 19.73
CA ALA A 128 -0.63 0.44 20.66
C ALA A 128 -1.40 0.20 21.98
N TRP A 129 -2.12 -0.93 22.08
CA TRP A 129 -2.90 -1.35 23.23
C TRP A 129 -2.31 -2.62 23.84
#